data_AF-A0A7C5I4L1-F1
#
_entry.id   AF-A0A7C5I4L1-F1
#
_cell.length_a   1.000
_cell.length_b   1.000
_cell.length_c   1.000
_cell.angle_alpha   90.00
_cell.angle_beta   90.00
_cell.angle_gamma   90.00
#
_symmetry.space_group_name_H-M   'P 1'
#
loop_
_entity.id
_entity.type
_entity.pdbx_description
1 polymer ?
#
loop_
_entity_poly.entity_id
_entity_poly.type
_entity_poly.pdbx_seq_one_letter_code
_entity_poly.pdbx_strand_id
1 'polypeptide(L)'
;MMIAIIDGYTDEPAGLGVPPYLGIYPRYAYGAIKKARKDVNIFYLTIDDLRFTFEGEHGIKTKNKTPNVYKTKEILEKADVIVYIGGLHTPGKYLSAVPSQVEEVARFIKPFDGVKILGGPAFMGSSHGGGTTISSRELSTAQLIFDHIVYGDLEAFLYDFFKNPKDTNPFRFRTYNELRDYAFLGAEVVKQFPDYPEFVIVEIESQRGCPKAAGIGGCSFCTEPVRYKTIEDRPIEDIVKEVEILYNLGVRHFRIGRQSCIFSYMAKPNDRVPTPNPEAIEKLFKGIRIVAPKIKTLHVDNANPAIIANYPKESIRIAKALIR
;
A
#
# COMPACT_ATOMS: atom_id res chain seq x y z
N MET A 1 -3.09 7.44 -23.84
CA MET A 1 -3.49 6.18 -23.19
C MET A 1 -4.19 6.51 -21.88
N MET A 2 -5.33 5.89 -21.60
CA MET A 2 -6.12 6.07 -20.38
C MET A 2 -6.00 4.84 -19.48
N ILE A 3 -5.78 5.06 -18.19
CA ILE A 3 -5.57 4.00 -17.21
C ILE A 3 -6.47 4.25 -16.01
N ALA A 4 -7.21 3.23 -15.59
CA ALA A 4 -8.00 3.25 -14.37
C ALA A 4 -7.28 2.41 -13.30
N ILE A 5 -6.98 3.02 -12.15
CA ILE A 5 -6.56 2.31 -10.94
C ILE A 5 -7.78 2.25 -10.03
N ILE A 6 -8.26 1.04 -9.76
CA ILE A 6 -9.38 0.76 -8.86
C ILE A 6 -8.81 0.26 -7.54
N ASP A 7 -9.01 1.05 -6.48
CA ASP A 7 -8.65 0.70 -5.12
C ASP A 7 -9.83 0.00 -4.41
N GLY A 8 -9.67 -1.29 -4.19
CA GLY A 8 -10.59 -2.13 -3.43
C GLY A 8 -10.45 -2.01 -1.92
N TYR A 9 -9.52 -1.17 -1.46
CA TYR A 9 -8.97 -1.10 -0.13
C TYR A 9 -8.20 -2.36 0.27
N THR A 10 -6.99 -2.15 0.77
CA THR A 10 -6.13 -3.24 1.25
C THR A 10 -5.99 -3.17 2.77
N ASP A 11 -6.00 -4.32 3.43
CA ASP A 11 -5.69 -4.42 4.85
C ASP A 11 -4.76 -5.60 5.10
N GLU A 12 -3.54 -5.30 5.51
CA GLU A 12 -2.49 -6.25 5.84
C GLU A 12 -1.99 -5.98 7.26
N PRO A 13 -1.50 -6.99 8.00
CA PRO A 13 -0.97 -6.79 9.35
C PRO A 13 0.07 -5.68 9.51
N ALA A 14 0.77 -5.35 8.43
CA ALA A 14 1.80 -4.32 8.38
C ALA A 14 1.38 -3.06 7.61
N GLY A 15 0.21 -2.99 6.96
CA GLY A 15 -0.14 -1.85 6.11
C GLY A 15 -1.63 -1.61 5.97
N LEU A 16 -2.05 -0.35 6.11
CA LEU A 16 -3.46 0.06 6.05
C LEU A 16 -3.78 0.77 4.73
N GLY A 17 -4.86 0.38 4.07
CA GLY A 17 -5.34 1.02 2.84
C GLY A 17 -6.84 1.24 2.82
N VAL A 18 -7.49 1.17 3.97
CA VAL A 18 -8.92 1.43 4.12
C VAL A 18 -9.11 2.88 4.57
N PRO A 19 -9.98 3.69 3.93
CA PRO A 19 -10.23 5.07 4.31
C PRO A 19 -10.43 5.24 5.83
N PRO A 20 -9.79 6.24 6.45
CA PRO A 20 -9.13 7.40 5.83
C PRO A 20 -7.67 7.17 5.37
N TYR A 21 -7.19 5.92 5.39
CA TYR A 21 -5.83 5.62 4.97
C TYR A 21 -5.72 5.49 3.45
N LEU A 22 -4.85 6.30 2.83
CA LEU A 22 -4.38 6.07 1.46
C LEU A 22 -3.18 5.13 1.53
N GLY A 23 -3.42 3.87 1.14
CA GLY A 23 -2.42 2.81 1.15
C GLY A 23 -1.28 3.01 0.15
N ILE A 24 -0.25 2.18 0.25
CA ILE A 24 0.95 2.30 -0.57
C ILE A 24 0.74 1.90 -2.04
N TYR A 25 -0.06 0.86 -2.29
CA TYR A 25 -0.23 0.26 -3.62
C TYR A 25 -0.74 1.23 -4.68
N PRO A 26 -1.84 1.99 -4.47
CA PRO A 26 -2.31 2.92 -5.49
C PRO A 26 -1.30 4.01 -5.80
N ARG A 27 -0.54 4.48 -4.78
CA ARG A 27 0.50 5.49 -4.96
C ARG A 27 1.67 4.93 -5.77
N TYR A 28 2.19 3.78 -5.38
CA TYR A 28 3.35 3.19 -6.06
C TYR A 28 3.00 2.69 -7.47
N ALA A 29 1.79 2.15 -7.68
CA ALA A 29 1.27 1.83 -9.00
C ALA A 29 1.19 3.09 -9.90
N TYR A 30 0.57 4.17 -9.41
CA TYR A 30 0.48 5.44 -10.13
C TYR A 30 1.87 5.95 -10.55
N GLY A 31 2.82 5.95 -9.61
CA GLY A 31 4.17 6.44 -9.85
C GLY A 31 4.99 5.56 -10.81
N ALA A 32 4.88 4.24 -10.71
CA ALA A 32 5.51 3.30 -11.64
C ALA A 32 5.03 3.51 -13.07
N ILE A 33 3.72 3.67 -13.26
CA ILE A 33 3.10 3.95 -14.56
C ILE A 33 3.62 5.28 -15.11
N LYS A 34 3.58 6.37 -14.32
CA LYS A 34 4.11 7.69 -14.74
C LYS A 34 5.60 7.67 -15.04
N LYS A 35 6.39 6.86 -14.31
CA LYS A 35 7.83 6.70 -14.57
C LYS A 35 8.07 5.96 -15.88
N ALA A 36 7.26 4.94 -16.18
CA ALA A 36 7.38 4.16 -17.41
C ALA A 36 7.00 4.97 -18.65
N ARG A 37 5.87 5.71 -18.58
CA ARG A 37 5.25 6.46 -19.67
C ARG A 37 4.76 7.83 -19.18
N LYS A 38 5.16 8.90 -19.86
CA LYS A 38 4.78 10.29 -19.49
C LYS A 38 3.45 10.73 -20.11
N ASP A 39 3.03 10.08 -21.20
CA ASP A 39 1.87 10.38 -22.06
C ASP A 39 0.61 9.59 -21.66
N VAL A 40 0.40 9.42 -20.35
CA VAL A 40 -0.68 8.60 -19.79
C VAL A 40 -1.61 9.45 -18.91
N ASN A 41 -2.90 9.22 -19.04
CA ASN A 41 -3.92 9.79 -18.17
C ASN A 41 -4.34 8.72 -17.16
N ILE A 42 -3.99 8.89 -15.90
CA ILE A 42 -4.24 7.93 -14.84
C ILE A 42 -5.37 8.46 -13.93
N PHE A 43 -6.46 7.70 -13.87
CA PHE A 43 -7.59 7.96 -13.00
C PHE A 43 -7.57 7.00 -11.82
N TYR A 44 -7.72 7.54 -10.63
CA TYR A 44 -7.93 6.77 -9.40
C TYR A 44 -9.43 6.71 -9.11
N LEU A 45 -9.91 5.49 -8.88
CA LEU A 45 -11.28 5.16 -8.50
C LEU A 45 -11.22 4.28 -7.26
N THR A 46 -12.23 4.38 -6.41
CA THR A 46 -12.42 3.44 -5.30
C THR A 46 -13.51 2.42 -5.65
N ILE A 47 -13.58 1.31 -4.90
CA ILE A 47 -14.74 0.42 -4.98
C ILE A 47 -16.08 1.16 -4.77
N ASP A 48 -16.08 2.17 -3.90
CA ASP A 48 -17.26 3.00 -3.62
C ASP A 48 -17.76 3.72 -4.88
N ASP A 49 -16.86 4.15 -5.77
CA ASP A 49 -17.23 4.76 -7.07
C ASP A 49 -17.93 3.76 -7.99
N LEU A 50 -17.43 2.53 -8.06
CA LEU A 50 -18.01 1.47 -8.87
C LEU A 50 -19.39 1.07 -8.34
N ARG A 51 -19.51 0.84 -7.04
CA ARG A 51 -20.80 0.53 -6.39
C ARG A 51 -21.80 1.65 -6.62
N PHE A 52 -21.40 2.90 -6.44
CA PHE A 52 -22.26 4.05 -6.73
C PHE A 52 -22.73 4.05 -8.19
N THR A 53 -21.81 3.81 -9.13
CA THR A 53 -22.06 3.88 -10.57
C THR A 53 -22.98 2.78 -11.07
N PHE A 54 -22.81 1.55 -10.58
CA PHE A 54 -23.51 0.37 -11.09
C PHE A 54 -24.66 -0.11 -10.22
N GLU A 55 -24.67 0.24 -8.93
CA GLU A 55 -25.67 -0.22 -7.95
C GLU A 55 -26.43 0.94 -7.28
N GLY A 56 -25.95 2.18 -7.37
CA GLY A 56 -26.53 3.35 -6.71
C GLY A 56 -25.95 3.62 -5.32
N GLU A 57 -26.54 4.56 -4.57
CA GLU A 57 -26.07 4.96 -3.23
C GLU A 57 -26.43 3.91 -2.16
N HIS A 58 -25.44 3.42 -1.40
CA HIS A 58 -25.57 2.34 -0.41
C HIS A 58 -24.82 2.63 0.90
N GLY A 59 -25.04 3.82 1.49
CA GLY A 59 -24.52 4.18 2.80
C GLY A 59 -23.00 4.05 2.89
N ILE A 60 -22.50 3.28 3.87
CA ILE A 60 -21.05 3.09 4.08
C ILE A 60 -20.32 2.47 2.87
N LYS A 61 -21.01 1.72 2.01
CA LYS A 61 -20.40 1.07 0.84
C LYS A 61 -20.09 2.03 -0.31
N THR A 62 -20.66 3.24 -0.28
CA THR A 62 -20.52 4.27 -1.30
C THR A 62 -20.13 5.61 -0.66
N LYS A 63 -19.55 5.58 0.54
CA LYS A 63 -19.24 6.80 1.30
C LYS A 63 -18.00 7.51 0.74
N ASN A 64 -16.94 6.76 0.43
CA ASN A 64 -15.62 7.30 0.08
C ASN A 64 -15.48 7.39 -1.45
N LYS A 65 -16.32 8.22 -2.06
CA LYS A 65 -16.31 8.49 -3.49
C LYS A 65 -15.16 9.43 -3.86
N THR A 66 -14.49 9.16 -4.97
CA THR A 66 -13.45 10.04 -5.50
C THR A 66 -14.06 11.23 -6.24
N PRO A 67 -13.29 12.29 -6.54
CA PRO A 67 -13.74 13.35 -7.45
C PRO A 67 -14.13 12.86 -8.86
N ASN A 68 -13.75 11.63 -9.22
CA ASN A 68 -14.02 11.03 -10.53
C ASN A 68 -15.34 10.26 -10.58
N VAL A 69 -16.08 10.15 -9.47
CA VAL A 69 -17.21 9.22 -9.34
C VAL A 69 -18.27 9.33 -10.44
N TYR A 70 -18.62 10.55 -10.87
CA TYR A 70 -19.63 10.77 -11.92
C TYR A 70 -19.13 10.45 -13.34
N LYS A 71 -17.83 10.20 -13.50
CA LYS A 71 -17.19 9.82 -14.76
C LYS A 71 -16.72 8.37 -14.75
N THR A 72 -16.95 7.62 -13.69
CA THR A 72 -16.48 6.22 -13.52
C THR A 72 -16.77 5.35 -14.73
N LYS A 73 -18.01 5.33 -15.22
CA LYS A 73 -18.39 4.53 -16.39
C LYS A 73 -17.61 4.95 -17.65
N GLU A 74 -17.53 6.25 -17.94
CA GLU A 74 -16.78 6.78 -19.07
C GLU A 74 -15.28 6.43 -18.98
N ILE A 75 -14.70 6.57 -17.79
CA ILE A 75 -13.30 6.23 -17.52
C ILE A 75 -13.06 4.75 -17.81
N LEU A 76 -13.93 3.87 -17.34
CA LEU A 76 -13.80 2.42 -17.56
C LEU A 76 -14.01 2.02 -19.03
N GLU A 77 -14.96 2.64 -19.72
CA GLU A 77 -15.21 2.41 -21.16
C GLU A 77 -14.02 2.83 -22.03
N LYS A 78 -13.30 3.89 -21.64
CA LYS A 78 -12.15 4.43 -22.39
C LYS A 78 -10.79 3.93 -21.90
N ALA A 79 -10.75 3.19 -20.79
CA ALA A 79 -9.50 2.72 -20.22
C ALA A 79 -8.84 1.66 -21.11
N ASP A 80 -7.61 1.92 -21.54
CA ASP A 80 -6.77 0.93 -22.22
C ASP A 80 -6.30 -0.15 -21.23
N VAL A 81 -6.13 0.22 -19.95
CA VAL A 81 -5.71 -0.66 -18.85
C VAL A 81 -6.52 -0.36 -17.60
N ILE A 82 -7.01 -1.42 -16.95
CA ILE A 82 -7.73 -1.39 -15.69
C ILE A 82 -6.93 -2.17 -14.65
N VAL A 83 -6.34 -1.46 -13.69
CA VAL A 83 -5.60 -2.04 -12.58
C VAL A 83 -6.51 -2.14 -11.38
N TYR A 84 -6.80 -3.34 -10.89
CA TYR A 84 -7.51 -3.55 -9.64
C TYR A 84 -6.52 -3.92 -8.54
N ILE A 85 -6.61 -3.19 -7.43
CA ILE A 85 -5.82 -3.41 -6.22
C ILE A 85 -6.76 -3.93 -5.15
N GLY A 86 -6.57 -5.17 -4.72
CA GLY A 86 -7.41 -5.77 -3.69
C GLY A 86 -6.65 -6.70 -2.77
N GLY A 87 -7.25 -7.02 -1.63
CA GLY A 87 -6.79 -8.06 -0.71
C GLY A 87 -6.96 -7.69 0.76
N LEU A 88 -7.55 -8.61 1.51
CA LEU A 88 -7.73 -8.51 2.95
C LEU A 88 -7.07 -9.72 3.62
N HIS A 89 -6.05 -9.46 4.42
CA HIS A 89 -5.39 -10.50 5.24
C HIS A 89 -5.91 -10.51 6.67
N THR A 90 -6.58 -9.45 7.10
CA THR A 90 -7.10 -9.27 8.45
C THR A 90 -8.62 -9.16 8.43
N PRO A 91 -9.35 -9.97 9.22
CA PRO A 91 -10.78 -9.76 9.40
C PRO A 91 -10.99 -8.44 10.17
N GLY A 92 -11.77 -7.52 9.58
CA GLY A 92 -11.97 -6.19 10.14
C GLY A 92 -13.40 -5.70 9.99
N LYS A 93 -13.83 -4.86 10.94
CA LYS A 93 -15.01 -4.00 10.79
C LYS A 93 -14.51 -2.57 10.69
N TYR A 94 -14.76 -1.93 9.55
CA TYR A 94 -14.29 -0.57 9.28
C TYR A 94 -15.41 0.45 9.48
N LEU A 95 -15.07 1.62 9.99
CA LEU A 95 -16.04 2.65 10.38
C LEU A 95 -16.68 3.36 9.19
N SER A 96 -15.96 3.51 8.08
CA SER A 96 -16.38 4.34 6.94
C SER A 96 -16.32 3.64 5.59
N ALA A 97 -15.88 2.38 5.51
CA ALA A 97 -15.69 1.70 4.23
C ALA A 97 -16.00 0.20 4.32
N VAL A 98 -16.21 -0.43 3.17
CA VAL A 98 -16.30 -1.89 3.04
C VAL A 98 -15.37 -2.33 1.92
N PRO A 99 -14.21 -2.92 2.23
CA PRO A 99 -13.30 -3.41 1.20
C PRO A 99 -13.96 -4.42 0.26
N SER A 100 -13.51 -4.43 -1.00
CA SER A 100 -14.08 -5.29 -2.02
C SER A 100 -13.53 -6.71 -1.98
N GLN A 101 -14.29 -7.61 -2.57
CA GLN A 101 -13.80 -8.94 -2.97
C GLN A 101 -13.44 -8.94 -4.46
N VAL A 102 -12.57 -9.88 -4.86
CA VAL A 102 -12.14 -9.98 -6.27
C VAL A 102 -13.33 -10.25 -7.18
N GLU A 103 -14.25 -11.13 -6.77
CA GLU A 103 -15.45 -11.51 -7.51
C GLU A 103 -16.40 -10.32 -7.69
N GLU A 104 -16.49 -9.44 -6.69
CA GLU A 104 -17.32 -8.24 -6.75
C GLU A 104 -16.82 -7.31 -7.85
N VAL A 105 -15.54 -6.95 -7.82
CA VAL A 105 -14.95 -6.03 -8.81
C VAL A 105 -14.92 -6.65 -10.19
N ALA A 106 -14.61 -7.94 -10.29
CA ALA A 106 -14.63 -8.68 -11.53
C ALA A 106 -15.99 -8.56 -12.25
N ARG A 107 -17.11 -8.59 -11.53
CA ARG A 107 -18.44 -8.38 -12.14
C ARG A 107 -18.62 -6.99 -12.72
N PHE A 108 -18.11 -5.95 -12.05
CA PHE A 108 -18.20 -4.58 -12.55
C PHE A 108 -17.32 -4.35 -13.77
N ILE A 109 -16.10 -4.90 -13.79
CA ILE A 109 -15.13 -4.59 -14.85
C ILE A 109 -15.19 -5.52 -16.06
N LYS A 110 -15.83 -6.70 -15.93
CA LYS A 110 -15.97 -7.69 -17.01
C LYS A 110 -16.47 -7.13 -18.35
N PRO A 111 -17.44 -6.18 -18.39
CA PRO A 111 -17.95 -5.66 -19.67
C PRO A 111 -17.00 -4.75 -20.45
N PHE A 112 -15.88 -4.32 -19.86
CA PHE A 112 -14.96 -3.36 -20.49
C PHE A 112 -13.78 -4.08 -21.15
N ASP A 113 -13.29 -3.57 -22.27
CA ASP A 113 -12.31 -4.26 -23.11
C ASP A 113 -10.85 -4.08 -22.66
N GLY A 114 -10.55 -3.04 -21.86
CA GLY A 114 -9.18 -2.74 -21.41
C GLY A 114 -8.48 -3.92 -20.73
N VAL A 115 -7.15 -3.95 -20.82
CA VAL A 115 -6.32 -4.99 -20.20
C VAL A 115 -6.51 -4.93 -18.68
N LYS A 116 -6.91 -6.05 -18.07
CA LYS A 116 -7.24 -6.14 -16.65
C LYS A 116 -6.07 -6.73 -15.88
N ILE A 117 -5.52 -5.96 -14.96
CA ILE A 117 -4.39 -6.35 -14.12
C ILE A 117 -4.85 -6.39 -12.67
N LEU A 118 -4.65 -7.51 -12.00
CA LEU A 118 -4.92 -7.67 -10.58
C LEU A 118 -3.63 -7.69 -9.78
N GLY A 119 -3.55 -6.87 -8.74
CA GLY A 119 -2.46 -6.89 -7.78
C GLY A 119 -2.90 -6.50 -6.37
N GLY A 120 -1.91 -6.24 -5.52
CA GLY A 120 -2.13 -6.06 -4.09
C GLY A 120 -2.06 -7.40 -3.34
N PRO A 121 -2.42 -7.41 -2.05
CA PRO A 121 -2.25 -8.58 -1.19
C PRO A 121 -3.21 -9.75 -1.45
N ALA A 122 -4.20 -9.62 -2.36
CA ALA A 122 -5.29 -10.57 -2.55
C ALA A 122 -4.87 -12.05 -2.66
N PHE A 123 -3.68 -12.34 -3.18
CA PHE A 123 -3.26 -13.71 -3.48
C PHE A 123 -2.39 -14.39 -2.41
N MET A 124 -2.20 -13.77 -1.24
CA MET A 124 -1.25 -14.28 -0.24
C MET A 124 -1.86 -14.61 1.13
N GLY A 125 -3.19 -14.72 1.22
CA GLY A 125 -3.89 -15.24 2.40
C GLY A 125 -5.33 -14.73 2.47
N SER A 126 -6.31 -15.51 2.02
CA SER A 126 -7.71 -15.10 2.08
C SER A 126 -8.30 -15.32 3.48
N SER A 127 -8.40 -14.22 4.23
CA SER A 127 -9.59 -13.71 4.93
C SER A 127 -10.49 -14.58 5.84
N HIS A 128 -10.20 -15.86 6.11
CA HIS A 128 -10.86 -16.60 7.21
C HIS A 128 -9.99 -16.77 8.46
N GLY A 129 -8.76 -16.27 8.40
CA GLY A 129 -7.72 -16.42 9.40
C GLY A 129 -6.39 -16.43 8.67
N GLY A 130 -5.42 -15.62 9.12
CA GLY A 130 -4.09 -15.60 8.50
C GLY A 130 -3.56 -17.03 8.30
N GLY A 131 -3.03 -17.30 7.10
CA GLY A 131 -2.54 -18.64 6.72
C GLY A 131 -3.50 -19.49 5.87
N THR A 132 -4.69 -19.00 5.51
CA THR A 132 -5.59 -19.74 4.61
C THR A 132 -5.23 -19.51 3.15
N THR A 133 -5.02 -20.60 2.40
CA THR A 133 -4.82 -20.55 0.94
C THR A 133 -6.08 -20.07 0.26
N ILE A 134 -5.95 -19.22 -0.77
CA ILE A 134 -7.08 -18.79 -1.62
C ILE A 134 -7.89 -20.01 -2.05
N SER A 135 -9.22 -19.91 -2.02
CA SER A 135 -10.03 -20.99 -2.53
C SER A 135 -9.77 -21.16 -4.03
N SER A 136 -9.75 -22.40 -4.52
CA SER A 136 -9.59 -22.71 -5.94
C SER A 136 -10.61 -21.96 -6.81
N ARG A 137 -11.79 -21.64 -6.26
CA ARG A 137 -12.86 -20.89 -6.91
C ARG A 137 -12.53 -19.41 -7.10
N GLU A 138 -12.01 -18.73 -6.08
CA GLU A 138 -11.61 -17.31 -6.18
C GLU A 138 -10.47 -17.15 -7.20
N LEU A 139 -9.47 -18.04 -7.15
CA LEU A 139 -8.37 -18.10 -8.14
C LEU A 139 -8.90 -18.32 -9.56
N SER A 140 -9.80 -19.29 -9.76
CA SER A 140 -10.38 -19.55 -11.08
C SER A 140 -11.18 -18.36 -11.61
N THR A 141 -11.92 -17.65 -10.74
CA THR A 141 -12.70 -16.48 -11.14
C THR A 141 -11.79 -15.33 -11.55
N ALA A 142 -10.71 -15.10 -10.78
CA ALA A 142 -9.70 -14.12 -11.13
C ALA A 142 -9.04 -14.41 -12.48
N GLN A 143 -8.64 -15.66 -12.72
CA GLN A 143 -7.98 -16.07 -13.98
C GLN A 143 -8.88 -15.96 -15.21
N LEU A 144 -10.21 -16.00 -15.06
CA LEU A 144 -11.15 -15.83 -16.17
C LEU A 144 -11.35 -14.37 -16.58
N ILE A 145 -11.04 -13.42 -15.70
CA ILE A 145 -11.37 -12.00 -15.88
C ILE A 145 -10.12 -11.14 -16.02
N PHE A 146 -9.05 -11.44 -15.29
CA PHE A 146 -7.82 -10.67 -15.32
C PHE A 146 -6.82 -11.29 -16.30
N ASP A 147 -6.34 -10.48 -17.23
CA ASP A 147 -5.29 -10.85 -18.18
C ASP A 147 -3.95 -11.09 -17.46
N HIS A 148 -3.72 -10.37 -16.36
CA HIS A 148 -2.55 -10.53 -15.52
C HIS A 148 -2.92 -10.55 -14.03
N ILE A 149 -2.35 -11.51 -13.30
CA ILE A 149 -2.41 -11.59 -11.83
C ILE A 149 -0.98 -11.46 -11.30
N VAL A 150 -0.71 -10.42 -10.52
CA VAL A 150 0.62 -10.10 -9.99
C VAL A 150 0.78 -10.67 -8.59
N TYR A 151 1.79 -11.53 -8.41
CA TYR A 151 2.14 -12.18 -7.15
C TYR A 151 3.32 -11.50 -6.43
N GLY A 152 4.16 -10.78 -7.17
CA GLY A 152 5.25 -9.96 -6.64
C GLY A 152 4.78 -8.55 -6.27
N ASP A 153 5.62 -7.56 -6.54
CA ASP A 153 5.28 -6.15 -6.33
C ASP A 153 4.59 -5.57 -7.57
N LEU A 154 3.35 -5.09 -7.40
CA LEU A 154 2.51 -4.53 -8.46
C LEU A 154 3.21 -3.40 -9.22
N GLU A 155 3.85 -2.49 -8.50
CA GLU A 155 4.58 -1.35 -9.07
C GLU A 155 5.75 -1.79 -9.96
N ALA A 156 6.42 -2.91 -9.63
CA ALA A 156 7.51 -3.46 -10.43
C ALA A 156 6.96 -4.00 -11.77
N PHE A 157 5.91 -4.82 -11.66
CA PHE A 157 5.21 -5.38 -12.81
C PHE A 157 4.66 -4.30 -13.73
N LEU A 158 4.00 -3.27 -13.18
CA LEU A 158 3.42 -2.19 -13.97
C LEU A 158 4.51 -1.38 -14.69
N TYR A 159 5.62 -1.07 -14.03
CA TYR A 159 6.72 -0.38 -14.70
C TYR A 159 7.20 -1.17 -15.93
N ASP A 160 7.43 -2.47 -15.77
CA ASP A 160 7.87 -3.34 -16.87
C ASP A 160 6.79 -3.46 -17.95
N PHE A 161 5.52 -3.63 -17.57
CA PHE A 161 4.39 -3.73 -18.50
C PHE A 161 4.28 -2.49 -19.39
N PHE A 162 4.39 -1.29 -18.83
CA PHE A 162 4.29 -0.06 -19.60
C PHE A 162 5.57 0.28 -20.38
N LYS A 163 6.72 -0.33 -20.04
CA LYS A 163 7.96 -0.23 -20.83
C LYS A 163 8.01 -1.24 -21.98
N ASN A 164 7.76 -2.51 -21.68
CA ASN A 164 7.78 -3.61 -22.62
C ASN A 164 6.88 -4.76 -22.11
N PRO A 165 5.63 -4.85 -22.57
CA PRO A 165 4.67 -5.88 -22.12
C PRO A 165 5.16 -7.33 -22.31
N LYS A 166 6.15 -7.58 -23.18
CA LYS A 166 6.68 -8.93 -23.44
C LYS A 166 7.64 -9.44 -22.36
N ASP A 167 8.17 -8.55 -21.52
CA ASP A 167 9.21 -8.86 -20.52
C ASP A 167 8.66 -8.79 -19.09
N THR A 168 7.34 -8.90 -18.93
CA THR A 168 6.71 -8.79 -17.62
C THR A 168 6.82 -10.08 -16.84
N ASN A 169 7.28 -9.99 -15.59
CA ASN A 169 7.32 -11.11 -14.66
C ASN A 169 6.34 -10.87 -13.49
N PRO A 170 5.22 -11.61 -13.39
CA PRO A 170 4.25 -11.49 -12.30
C PRO A 170 4.81 -11.76 -10.90
N PHE A 171 5.99 -12.38 -10.77
CA PHE A 171 6.63 -12.72 -9.48
C PHE A 171 7.76 -11.75 -9.11
N ARG A 172 7.94 -10.67 -9.87
CA ARG A 172 9.04 -9.74 -9.67
C ARG A 172 8.84 -8.88 -8.42
N PHE A 173 9.90 -8.74 -7.63
CA PHE A 173 9.99 -7.80 -6.52
C PHE A 173 10.88 -6.62 -6.91
N ARG A 174 10.51 -5.42 -6.47
CA ARG A 174 11.28 -4.19 -6.72
C ARG A 174 12.29 -3.93 -5.62
N THR A 175 13.34 -3.19 -5.97
CA THR A 175 14.29 -2.62 -4.99
C THR A 175 13.78 -1.29 -4.44
N TYR A 176 14.34 -0.82 -3.31
CA TYR A 176 14.05 0.55 -2.83
C TYR A 176 14.55 1.65 -3.75
N ASN A 177 15.61 1.40 -4.53
CA ASN A 177 16.08 2.35 -5.54
C ASN A 177 15.01 2.59 -6.62
N GLU A 178 14.30 1.54 -7.03
CA GLU A 178 13.16 1.67 -7.94
C GLU A 178 11.97 2.32 -7.25
N LEU A 179 11.67 1.90 -6.01
CA LEU A 179 10.57 2.49 -5.24
C LEU A 179 10.70 4.00 -5.13
N ARG A 180 11.91 4.51 -4.93
CA ARG A 180 12.18 5.94 -4.76
C ARG A 180 11.45 6.79 -5.80
N ASP A 181 11.62 6.45 -7.07
CA ASP A 181 10.97 7.16 -8.17
C ASP A 181 9.45 6.97 -8.16
N TYR A 182 8.99 5.74 -7.90
CA TYR A 182 7.55 5.42 -7.89
C TYR A 182 6.83 6.13 -6.74
N ALA A 183 7.42 6.18 -5.55
CA ALA A 183 6.87 6.84 -4.38
C ALA A 183 6.75 8.36 -4.60
N PHE A 184 7.78 8.99 -5.19
CA PHE A 184 7.80 10.43 -5.42
C PHE A 184 6.76 10.86 -6.47
N LEU A 185 6.72 10.16 -7.60
CA LEU A 185 5.75 10.44 -8.67
C LEU A 185 4.33 10.04 -8.24
N GLY A 186 4.22 8.96 -7.48
CA GLY A 186 2.98 8.41 -6.95
C GLY A 186 2.26 9.30 -5.97
N ALA A 187 2.97 10.22 -5.31
CA ALA A 187 2.39 11.16 -4.36
C ALA A 187 1.24 12.00 -4.97
N GLU A 188 1.27 12.25 -6.28
CA GLU A 188 0.26 13.03 -6.99
C GLU A 188 -1.16 12.44 -6.90
N VAL A 189 -1.29 11.11 -6.80
CA VAL A 189 -2.59 10.43 -6.77
C VAL A 189 -3.47 10.86 -5.58
N VAL A 190 -2.85 11.39 -4.51
CA VAL A 190 -3.56 11.85 -3.31
C VAL A 190 -4.64 12.90 -3.63
N LYS A 191 -4.46 13.68 -4.69
CA LYS A 191 -5.43 14.69 -5.15
C LYS A 191 -6.75 14.09 -5.66
N GLN A 192 -6.75 12.79 -5.98
CA GLN A 192 -7.92 12.05 -6.43
C GLN A 192 -8.54 11.21 -5.29
N PHE A 193 -7.95 11.23 -4.10
CA PHE A 193 -8.44 10.47 -2.95
C PHE A 193 -9.70 11.13 -2.35
N PRO A 194 -10.66 10.35 -1.80
CA PRO A 194 -11.82 10.90 -1.10
C PRO A 194 -11.41 11.85 0.04
N ASP A 195 -12.16 12.94 0.21
CA ASP A 195 -11.96 13.94 1.29
C ASP A 195 -10.56 14.60 1.34
N TYR A 196 -9.75 14.47 0.28
CA TYR A 196 -8.50 15.22 0.15
C TYR A 196 -8.77 16.74 0.09
N PRO A 197 -7.96 17.58 0.77
CA PRO A 197 -6.80 17.24 1.60
C PRO A 197 -7.11 17.01 3.09
N GLU A 198 -8.34 17.27 3.54
CA GLU A 198 -8.66 17.42 4.96
C GLU A 198 -8.65 16.09 5.74
N PHE A 199 -9.03 14.98 5.10
CA PHE A 199 -9.22 13.70 5.81
C PHE A 199 -8.49 12.51 5.16
N VAL A 200 -7.24 12.72 4.75
CA VAL A 200 -6.35 11.67 4.23
C VAL A 200 -5.16 11.41 5.16
N ILE A 201 -5.01 10.16 5.59
CA ILE A 201 -3.81 9.68 6.29
C ILE A 201 -2.99 8.87 5.29
N VAL A 202 -1.81 9.35 4.92
CA VAL A 202 -0.97 8.63 3.95
C VAL A 202 -0.07 7.64 4.66
N GLU A 203 -0.17 6.36 4.26
CA GLU A 203 0.79 5.32 4.64
C GLU A 203 2.13 5.50 3.95
N ILE A 204 3.22 5.42 4.70
CA ILE A 204 4.59 5.56 4.20
C ILE A 204 5.36 4.29 4.52
N GLU A 205 5.78 3.56 3.50
CA GLU A 205 6.59 2.35 3.67
C GLU A 205 7.99 2.70 4.18
N SER A 206 8.41 2.00 5.24
CA SER A 206 9.70 2.20 5.89
C SER A 206 10.61 0.96 5.84
N GLN A 207 10.06 -0.26 5.88
CA GLN A 207 10.85 -1.49 5.90
C GLN A 207 10.05 -2.68 5.38
N ARG A 208 10.68 -3.58 4.64
CA ARG A 208 10.08 -4.86 4.21
C ARG A 208 10.76 -6.02 4.90
N GLY A 209 10.01 -7.08 5.11
CA GLY A 209 10.46 -8.24 5.87
C GLY A 209 10.31 -8.06 7.37
N CYS A 210 10.64 -9.13 8.10
CA CYS A 210 10.36 -9.24 9.53
C CYS A 210 11.61 -9.59 10.34
N PRO A 211 12.22 -8.60 11.03
CA PRO A 211 13.35 -8.81 11.93
C PRO A 211 13.07 -9.82 13.05
N LYS A 212 11.83 -9.89 13.52
CA LYS A 212 11.41 -10.94 14.48
C LYS A 212 11.49 -12.34 13.85
N ALA A 213 11.03 -12.47 12.61
CA ALA A 213 10.97 -13.76 11.93
C ALA A 213 12.36 -14.35 11.66
N ALA A 214 13.34 -13.50 11.40
CA ALA A 214 14.73 -13.91 11.21
C ALA A 214 15.37 -14.55 12.45
N GLY A 215 14.96 -14.16 13.67
CA GLY A 215 15.53 -14.69 14.91
C GLY A 215 14.73 -15.83 15.54
N ILE A 216 13.43 -15.62 15.77
CA ILE A 216 12.59 -16.52 16.60
C ILE A 216 11.33 -17.03 15.89
N GLY A 217 11.21 -16.77 14.58
CA GLY A 217 10.02 -17.12 13.79
C GLY A 217 8.97 -16.01 13.72
N GLY A 218 8.20 -16.04 12.62
CA GLY A 218 7.15 -15.06 12.32
C GLY A 218 5.90 -15.22 13.19
N CYS A 219 5.01 -14.23 13.17
CA CYS A 219 3.67 -14.41 13.72
C CYS A 219 2.88 -15.37 12.82
N SER A 220 2.08 -16.27 13.40
CA SER A 220 1.33 -17.31 12.66
C SER A 220 0.37 -16.74 11.61
N PHE A 221 -0.14 -15.54 11.84
CA PHE A 221 -1.08 -14.85 10.96
C PHE A 221 -0.40 -13.88 9.96
N CYS A 222 0.91 -13.69 10.04
CA CYS A 222 1.60 -12.65 9.30
C CYS A 222 2.15 -13.19 7.97
N THR A 223 1.81 -12.50 6.89
CA THR A 223 2.26 -12.82 5.52
C THR A 223 3.62 -12.21 5.18
N GLU A 224 4.10 -11.26 6.00
CA GLU A 224 5.37 -10.55 5.77
C GLU A 224 6.59 -11.47 5.58
N PRO A 225 6.84 -12.47 6.45
CA PRO A 225 8.01 -13.35 6.31
C PRO A 225 7.87 -14.34 5.14
N VAL A 226 6.64 -14.60 4.69
CA VAL A 226 6.37 -15.44 3.52
C VAL A 226 6.69 -14.68 2.25
N ARG A 227 6.34 -13.38 2.22
CA ARG A 227 6.55 -12.51 1.05
C ARG A 227 7.99 -12.04 0.92
N TYR A 228 8.61 -11.63 2.02
CA TYR A 228 9.96 -11.08 2.03
C TYR A 228 10.88 -11.94 2.88
N LYS A 229 11.74 -12.72 2.21
CA LYS A 229 12.72 -13.61 2.84
C LYS A 229 13.85 -12.87 3.54
N THR A 230 14.08 -11.62 3.17
CA THR A 230 15.14 -10.76 3.68
C THR A 230 14.55 -9.47 4.20
N ILE A 231 15.24 -8.87 5.17
CA ILE A 231 14.85 -7.58 5.72
C ILE A 231 15.53 -6.52 4.88
N GLU A 232 14.73 -5.56 4.41
CA GLU A 232 15.23 -4.42 3.65
C GLU A 232 14.68 -3.14 4.28
N ASP A 233 15.59 -2.26 4.69
CA ASP A 233 15.26 -0.94 5.21
C ASP A 233 15.26 0.09 4.08
N ARG A 234 14.18 0.86 3.98
CA ARG A 234 14.14 1.98 3.05
C ARG A 234 15.08 3.09 3.53
N PRO A 235 15.85 3.75 2.66
CA PRO A 235 16.68 4.89 3.06
C PRO A 235 15.87 6.02 3.72
N ILE A 236 16.39 6.59 4.81
CA ILE A 236 15.73 7.67 5.56
C ILE A 236 15.46 8.87 4.66
N GLU A 237 16.42 9.21 3.80
CA GLU A 237 16.38 10.35 2.90
C GLU A 237 15.21 10.23 1.92
N ASP A 238 14.91 9.01 1.46
CA ASP A 238 13.80 8.76 0.55
C ASP A 238 12.45 8.81 1.26
N ILE A 239 12.36 8.33 2.51
CA ILE A 239 11.14 8.47 3.33
C ILE A 239 10.85 9.95 3.58
N VAL A 240 11.85 10.71 4.05
CA VAL A 240 11.71 12.14 4.34
C VAL A 240 11.33 12.90 3.08
N LYS A 241 11.95 12.58 1.93
CA LYS A 241 11.63 13.24 0.66
C LYS A 241 10.21 12.96 0.18
N GLU A 242 9.71 11.73 0.33
CA GLU A 242 8.33 11.42 0.00
C GLU A 242 7.34 12.19 0.89
N VAL A 243 7.62 12.26 2.20
CA VAL A 243 6.80 13.04 3.14
C VAL A 243 6.81 14.53 2.77
N GLU A 244 7.97 15.09 2.40
CA GLU A 244 8.08 16.48 1.91
C GLU A 244 7.18 16.71 0.68
N ILE A 245 7.24 15.82 -0.31
CA ILE A 245 6.43 15.93 -1.53
C ILE A 245 4.93 15.91 -1.17
N LEU A 246 4.49 14.93 -0.38
CA LEU A 246 3.09 14.82 0.05
C LEU A 246 2.64 16.01 0.90
N TYR A 247 3.51 16.52 1.77
CA TYR A 247 3.24 17.70 2.58
C TYR A 247 3.06 18.95 1.72
N ASN A 248 3.89 19.11 0.68
CA ASN A 248 3.75 20.19 -0.30
C ASN A 248 2.49 20.03 -1.17
N LEU A 249 2.00 18.82 -1.33
CA LEU A 249 0.67 18.52 -1.89
C LEU A 249 -0.46 18.69 -0.86
N GLY A 250 -0.22 19.25 0.33
CA GLY A 250 -1.29 19.57 1.28
C GLY A 250 -1.62 18.48 2.30
N VAL A 251 -0.99 17.31 2.23
CA VAL A 251 -1.20 16.24 3.23
C VAL A 251 -0.70 16.69 4.61
N ARG A 252 -1.47 16.41 5.66
CA ARG A 252 -1.13 16.76 7.05
C ARG A 252 -1.15 15.59 8.02
N HIS A 253 -1.58 14.40 7.57
CA HIS A 253 -1.66 13.20 8.38
C HIS A 253 -0.87 12.08 7.71
N PHE A 254 0.03 11.47 8.46
CA PHE A 254 0.93 10.44 7.97
C PHE A 254 0.98 9.28 8.94
N ARG A 255 1.19 8.07 8.41
CA ARG A 255 1.56 6.89 9.20
C ARG A 255 2.83 6.29 8.62
N ILE A 256 3.89 6.23 9.43
CA ILE A 256 5.12 5.50 9.10
C ILE A 256 4.87 4.03 9.36
N GLY A 257 4.53 3.33 8.28
CA GLY A 257 3.97 1.99 8.30
C GLY A 257 4.66 1.08 7.29
N ARG A 258 3.89 0.10 6.80
CA ARG A 258 4.36 -1.00 5.95
C ARG A 258 5.67 -1.53 6.48
N GLN A 259 5.66 -1.98 7.73
CA GLN A 259 6.77 -2.66 8.39
C GLN A 259 6.27 -3.51 9.55
N SER A 260 7.06 -4.50 9.96
CA SER A 260 6.70 -5.39 11.05
C SER A 260 6.89 -4.77 12.45
N CYS A 261 7.82 -3.85 12.61
CA CYS A 261 8.11 -3.21 13.90
C CYS A 261 8.93 -1.93 13.72
N ILE A 262 8.40 -0.75 14.10
CA ILE A 262 9.12 0.52 13.99
C ILE A 262 10.40 0.56 14.85
N PHE A 263 10.42 -0.15 15.98
CA PHE A 263 11.61 -0.26 16.84
C PHE A 263 12.73 -1.09 16.19
N SER A 264 12.43 -1.78 15.08
CA SER A 264 13.38 -2.59 14.32
C SER A 264 13.90 -1.92 13.06
N TYR A 265 13.41 -0.74 12.70
CA TYR A 265 13.87 -0.05 11.50
C TYR A 265 15.37 0.27 11.60
N MET A 266 16.14 -0.19 10.61
CA MET A 266 17.60 -0.15 10.56
C MET A 266 18.29 -0.77 11.78
N ALA A 267 17.63 -1.72 12.45
CA ALA A 267 18.21 -2.48 13.55
C ALA A 267 19.29 -3.44 13.05
N LYS A 268 20.28 -3.72 13.91
CA LYS A 268 21.31 -4.70 13.59
C LYS A 268 20.75 -6.12 13.76
N PRO A 269 20.90 -7.01 12.76
CA PRO A 269 20.50 -8.40 12.89
C PRO A 269 21.17 -9.07 14.10
N ASN A 270 20.42 -9.96 14.75
CA ASN A 270 20.86 -10.78 15.87
C ASN A 270 20.04 -12.06 15.85
N ASP A 271 20.63 -13.19 16.28
CA ASP A 271 20.04 -14.54 16.23
C ASP A 271 18.71 -14.67 16.98
N ARG A 272 18.34 -13.72 17.86
CA ARG A 272 17.12 -13.79 18.65
C ARG A 272 16.25 -12.54 18.58
N VAL A 273 16.78 -11.41 19.04
CA VAL A 273 16.06 -10.13 19.05
C VAL A 273 16.98 -9.09 18.42
N PRO A 274 16.57 -8.42 17.33
CA PRO A 274 17.44 -7.47 16.63
C PRO A 274 17.81 -6.33 17.58
N THR A 275 19.07 -5.88 17.52
CA THR A 275 19.54 -4.77 18.34
C THR A 275 19.04 -3.45 17.73
N PRO A 276 18.17 -2.71 18.43
CA PRO A 276 17.52 -1.52 17.88
C PRO A 276 18.54 -0.43 17.55
N ASN A 277 18.16 0.46 16.63
CA ASN A 277 18.97 1.59 16.20
C ASN A 277 18.25 2.93 16.49
N PRO A 278 18.35 3.47 17.72
CA PRO A 278 17.70 4.72 18.08
C PRO A 278 18.11 5.90 17.21
N GLU A 279 19.36 5.94 16.75
CA GLU A 279 19.89 7.05 15.94
C GLU A 279 19.20 7.13 14.58
N ALA A 280 18.89 5.99 13.96
CA ALA A 280 18.13 5.95 12.71
C ALA A 280 16.71 6.52 12.90
N ILE A 281 16.02 6.13 13.97
CA ILE A 281 14.69 6.66 14.29
C ILE A 281 14.74 8.14 14.60
N GLU A 282 15.70 8.58 15.43
CA GLU A 282 15.90 9.99 15.76
C GLU A 282 16.14 10.82 14.49
N LYS A 283 16.99 10.33 13.57
CA LYS A 283 17.26 10.99 12.28
C LYS A 283 16.00 11.03 11.39
N LEU A 284 15.25 9.93 11.30
CA LEU A 284 14.03 9.84 10.50
C LEU A 284 12.96 10.82 10.97
N PHE A 285 12.59 10.77 12.24
CA PHE A 285 11.49 11.58 12.79
C PHE A 285 11.87 13.06 12.83
N LYS A 286 13.12 13.39 13.17
CA LYS A 286 13.64 14.76 13.06
C LYS A 286 13.58 15.25 11.60
N GLY A 287 13.99 14.43 10.63
CA GLY A 287 13.92 14.76 9.21
C GLY A 287 12.50 15.07 8.76
N ILE A 288 11.53 14.22 9.13
CA ILE A 288 10.11 14.42 8.84
C ILE A 288 9.61 15.75 9.42
N ARG A 289 9.90 16.04 10.70
CA ARG A 289 9.47 17.29 11.35
C ARG A 289 10.06 18.54 10.70
N ILE A 290 11.27 18.46 10.18
CA ILE A 290 11.92 19.59 9.48
C ILE A 290 11.20 19.90 8.17
N VAL A 291 10.91 18.89 7.33
CA VAL A 291 10.29 19.09 6.01
C VAL A 291 8.79 19.31 6.08
N ALA A 292 8.15 18.87 7.17
CA ALA A 292 6.70 18.92 7.34
C ALA A 292 6.32 19.47 8.74
N PRO A 293 6.61 20.75 9.03
CA PRO A 293 6.52 21.33 10.38
C PRO A 293 5.08 21.46 10.91
N LYS A 294 4.07 21.43 10.03
CA LYS A 294 2.64 21.56 10.40
C LYS A 294 1.88 20.24 10.30
N ILE A 295 2.55 19.09 10.37
CA ILE A 295 1.87 17.79 10.47
C ILE A 295 0.94 17.80 11.68
N LYS A 296 -0.32 17.41 11.46
CA LYS A 296 -1.34 17.27 12.50
C LYS A 296 -1.30 15.89 13.16
N THR A 297 -0.93 14.86 12.39
CA THR A 297 -0.85 13.47 12.88
C THR A 297 0.34 12.75 12.25
N LEU A 298 1.19 12.18 13.09
CA LEU A 298 2.27 11.29 12.67
C LEU A 298 2.17 9.99 13.49
N HIS A 299 1.54 8.98 12.89
CA HIS A 299 1.43 7.65 13.48
C HIS A 299 2.60 6.77 13.07
N VAL A 300 2.77 5.67 13.80
CA VAL A 300 3.71 4.62 13.47
C VAL A 300 3.02 3.27 13.49
N ASP A 301 3.70 2.29 12.92
CA ASP A 301 3.33 0.89 13.01
C ASP A 301 3.56 0.28 14.41
N ASN A 302 3.39 -1.03 14.47
CA ASN A 302 3.58 -1.89 15.62
C ASN A 302 4.97 -1.75 16.27
N ALA A 303 5.04 -2.07 17.56
CA ALA A 303 6.28 -2.23 18.30
C ALA A 303 6.37 -3.66 18.86
N ASN A 304 7.52 -4.31 18.67
CA ASN A 304 7.74 -5.65 19.18
C ASN A 304 8.10 -5.59 20.68
N PRO A 305 7.28 -6.16 21.58
CA PRO A 305 7.54 -6.12 23.01
C PRO A 305 8.85 -6.81 23.41
N ALA A 306 9.33 -7.77 22.61
CA ALA A 306 10.62 -8.41 22.86
C ALA A 306 11.78 -7.41 22.75
N ILE A 307 11.71 -6.43 21.84
CA ILE A 307 12.74 -5.39 21.72
C ILE A 307 12.71 -4.47 22.93
N ILE A 308 11.51 -4.07 23.37
CA ILE A 308 11.33 -3.21 24.54
C ILE A 308 11.88 -3.87 25.80
N ALA A 309 11.58 -5.16 26.01
CA ALA A 309 12.03 -5.90 27.17
C ALA A 309 13.55 -6.13 27.21
N ASN A 310 14.17 -6.40 26.05
CA ASN A 310 15.60 -6.70 25.98
C ASN A 310 16.48 -5.45 25.86
N TYR A 311 15.95 -4.34 25.34
CA TYR A 311 16.69 -3.10 25.08
C TYR A 311 15.93 -1.88 25.65
N PRO A 312 15.73 -1.79 26.98
CA PRO A 312 14.88 -0.75 27.57
C PRO A 312 15.47 0.66 27.39
N LYS A 313 16.80 0.82 27.44
CA LYS A 313 17.45 2.13 27.31
C LYS A 313 17.28 2.69 25.90
N GLU A 314 17.52 1.86 24.89
CA GLU A 314 17.35 2.17 23.47
C GLU A 314 15.88 2.42 23.15
N SER A 315 14.99 1.61 23.71
CA SER A 315 13.55 1.73 23.50
C SER A 315 12.98 3.04 24.07
N ILE A 316 13.49 3.51 25.21
CA ILE A 316 13.14 4.84 25.75
C ILE A 316 13.57 5.95 24.77
N ARG A 317 14.76 5.84 24.17
CA ARG A 317 15.22 6.82 23.16
C ARG A 317 14.31 6.82 21.93
N ILE A 318 13.99 5.64 21.41
CA ILE A 318 13.07 5.47 20.28
C ILE A 318 11.72 6.10 20.60
N ALA A 319 11.07 5.72 21.72
CA ALA A 319 9.77 6.27 22.11
C ALA A 319 9.78 7.80 22.22
N LYS A 320 10.86 8.39 22.78
CA LYS A 320 11.03 9.86 22.83
C LYS A 320 11.16 10.48 21.44
N ALA A 321 11.84 9.82 20.50
CA ALA A 321 11.97 10.29 19.13
C ALA A 321 10.63 10.30 18.39
N LEU A 322 9.77 9.31 18.64
CA LEU A 322 8.44 9.21 18.02
C LEU A 322 7.47 10.32 18.45
N ILE A 323 7.60 10.81 19.70
CA ILE A 323 6.69 11.80 20.29
C ILE A 323 7.12 13.25 19.96
N ARG A 324 8.41 13.45 19.66
CA ARG A 324 8.97 14.77 19.34
C ARG A 324 8.53 15.30 17.98
#